data_AF-A0A3N5XAZ7-F1
#
_entry.id   AF-A0A3N5XAZ7-F1
#
_cell.length_a   1.000
_cell.length_b   1.000
_cell.length_c   1.000
_cell.angle_alpha   90.00
_cell.angle_beta   90.00
_cell.angle_gamma   90.00
#
_symmetry.space_group_name_H-M   'P 1'
#
loop_
_entity.id
_entity.type
_entity.pdbx_description
1 polymer ?
#
loop_
_entity_poly.entity_id
_entity_poly.type
_entity_poly.pdbx_seq_one_letter_code
_entity_poly.pdbx_strand_id
1 'polypeptide(L)'
;MYTMLYYYMYRQTSPQQKLFGVETQVSPSLRSRLESSWALLFRVEILPILFRKEDDYKILYGKTGRPNFSVARLLGLCLLQEWNDLSDQEALDTFSFDIRWRFALDVSEENDYLSRRSLVEFRRRLADKDPEMKLVRNVFDNIRDSAIEKLGLSSKHQRLDSTHIISNIRLRGRVALFANTLTLFLKSLNKDQFSRVPGAIEKWHSQEPEGWFGLGPSEQKIKLEELAQYLHELIGIFEKDGLGEPYQMLVRLFSEQCECSEESIQVKKKTEGATLQSPYDPDASCGHKGPGYSLHITETCNNDRKHEIITDYEVHGAARSDVGKALSVIERLDAAGCTPDTLFADGGYPSVPSAMKVREQNIEFITPVNRSRLSDDTMGRDLFHFDSKGLVTHCPEGHTPIDHRTLSGNNTTRRSLHAIFDGSICRSCVKLHHCP
;
A
#
# COMPACT_ATOMS: atom_id res chain seq x y z
N MET A 1 -4.94 40.24 -36.12
CA MET A 1 -5.33 38.94 -35.55
C MET A 1 -4.20 38.53 -34.60
N TYR A 2 -4.28 38.94 -33.34
CA TYR A 2 -3.27 38.62 -32.33
C TYR A 2 -3.48 37.18 -31.89
N THR A 3 -2.62 36.27 -32.34
CA THR A 3 -2.53 34.92 -31.81
C THR A 3 -2.01 35.04 -30.38
N MET A 4 -2.88 34.99 -29.37
CA MET A 4 -2.47 34.79 -27.99
C MET A 4 -1.74 33.45 -27.93
N LEU A 5 -0.41 33.48 -27.89
CA LEU A 5 0.42 32.36 -27.48
C LEU A 5 0.05 32.05 -26.03
N TYR A 6 -0.89 31.13 -25.82
CA TYR A 6 -1.13 30.54 -24.52
C TYR A 6 0.15 29.78 -24.13
N TYR A 7 1.01 30.40 -23.33
CA TYR A 7 2.13 29.71 -22.71
C TYR A 7 1.56 28.69 -21.72
N TYR A 8 1.53 27.42 -22.14
CA TYR A 8 1.25 26.31 -21.22
C TYR A 8 2.26 26.36 -20.06
N MET A 9 1.78 26.23 -18.82
CA MET A 9 2.69 26.14 -17.67
C MET A 9 3.58 24.90 -17.76
N TYR A 10 3.09 23.85 -18.42
CA TYR A 10 3.90 22.68 -18.73
C TYR A 10 4.82 22.96 -19.92
N ARG A 11 6.11 22.79 -19.68
CA ARG A 11 7.20 22.82 -20.65
C ARG A 11 7.98 21.54 -20.48
N GLN A 12 7.99 20.73 -21.53
CA GLN A 12 8.81 19.53 -21.62
C GLN A 12 10.29 19.91 -21.50
N THR A 13 11.04 19.10 -20.77
CA THR A 13 12.48 19.31 -20.65
C THR A 13 13.16 18.88 -21.94
N SER A 14 14.05 19.72 -22.48
CA SER A 14 14.90 19.29 -23.57
C SER A 14 15.85 18.19 -23.07
N PRO A 15 15.90 17.01 -23.72
CA PRO A 15 16.85 15.96 -23.36
C PRO A 15 18.28 16.29 -23.84
N GLN A 16 18.46 17.40 -24.57
CA GLN A 16 19.77 17.81 -25.07
C GLN A 16 20.66 18.28 -23.91
N GLN A 17 21.76 17.56 -23.71
CA GLN A 17 22.77 17.92 -22.72
C GLN A 17 23.45 19.24 -23.11
N LYS A 18 23.75 20.08 -22.11
CA LYS A 18 24.56 21.28 -22.34
C LYS A 18 25.99 20.87 -22.69
N LEU A 19 26.64 21.66 -23.56
CA LEU A 19 28.02 21.44 -24.00
C LEU A 19 29.02 21.47 -22.82
N PHE A 20 28.70 22.22 -21.76
CA PHE A 20 29.48 22.32 -20.53
C PHE A 20 28.62 21.89 -19.33
N GLY A 21 28.65 20.59 -19.02
CA GLY A 21 28.00 20.05 -17.83
C GLY A 21 28.91 20.04 -16.61
N VAL A 22 28.39 19.50 -15.51
CA VAL A 22 29.07 19.37 -14.22
C VAL A 22 30.43 18.65 -14.35
N GLU A 23 30.54 17.69 -15.25
CA GLU A 23 31.78 16.97 -15.55
C GLU A 23 32.92 17.83 -16.09
N THR A 24 32.63 19.02 -16.62
CA THR A 24 33.65 19.96 -17.11
C THR A 24 34.24 20.85 -16.01
N GLN A 25 33.60 20.84 -14.83
CA GLN A 25 33.97 21.67 -13.68
C GLN A 25 34.88 20.94 -12.68
N VAL A 26 35.15 19.65 -12.91
CA VAL A 26 35.94 18.80 -12.03
C VAL A 26 37.20 18.29 -12.70
N SER A 27 38.23 17.97 -11.90
CA SER A 27 39.45 17.34 -12.41
C SER A 27 39.16 15.98 -13.07
N PRO A 28 40.01 15.51 -14.00
CA PRO A 28 39.82 14.21 -14.65
C PRO A 28 39.72 13.03 -13.66
N SER A 29 40.45 13.08 -12.54
CA SER A 29 40.40 12.05 -11.51
C SER A 29 39.06 12.02 -10.76
N LEU A 30 38.49 13.19 -10.44
CA LEU A 30 37.17 13.28 -9.83
C LEU A 30 36.07 12.88 -10.81
N ARG A 31 36.21 13.24 -12.08
CA ARG A 31 35.30 12.81 -13.15
C ARG A 31 35.25 11.28 -13.25
N SER A 32 36.40 10.61 -13.29
CA SER A 32 36.46 9.14 -13.33
C SER A 32 35.77 8.51 -12.11
N ARG A 33 35.96 9.08 -10.91
CA ARG A 33 35.26 8.62 -9.69
C ARG A 33 33.74 8.83 -9.76
N LEU A 34 33.30 9.95 -10.32
CA LEU A 34 31.89 10.27 -10.51
C LEU A 34 31.25 9.31 -11.53
N GLU A 35 31.93 9.05 -12.63
CA GLU A 35 31.51 8.09 -13.66
C GLU A 35 31.49 6.64 -13.13
N SER A 36 32.38 6.27 -12.19
CA SER A 36 32.32 4.96 -11.53
C SER A 36 31.26 4.84 -10.43
N SER A 37 30.52 5.90 -10.13
CA SER A 37 29.54 5.92 -9.04
C SER A 37 28.13 5.59 -9.53
N TRP A 38 27.20 5.41 -8.57
CA TRP A 38 25.76 5.25 -8.84
C TRP A 38 25.19 6.39 -9.72
N ALA A 39 25.81 7.57 -9.69
CA ALA A 39 25.32 8.73 -10.40
C ALA A 39 25.34 8.55 -11.92
N LEU A 40 26.34 7.83 -12.47
CA LEU A 40 26.37 7.50 -13.89
C LEU A 40 25.28 6.52 -14.26
N LEU A 41 25.10 5.47 -13.45
CA LEU A 41 24.03 4.49 -13.63
C LEU A 41 22.69 5.22 -13.68
N PHE A 42 22.40 6.10 -12.71
CA PHE A 42 21.16 6.86 -12.69
C PHE A 42 21.00 7.75 -13.92
N ARG A 43 22.06 8.48 -14.32
CA ARG A 43 22.03 9.40 -15.47
C ARG A 43 21.78 8.68 -16.80
N VAL A 44 22.34 7.48 -16.98
CA VAL A 44 22.29 6.73 -18.24
C VAL A 44 21.08 5.79 -18.32
N GLU A 45 20.70 5.19 -17.19
CA GLU A 45 19.67 4.16 -17.15
C GLU A 45 18.30 4.72 -16.76
N ILE A 46 18.25 5.54 -15.70
CA ILE A 46 16.98 5.96 -15.07
C ILE A 46 16.49 7.28 -15.65
N LEU A 47 17.34 8.31 -15.69
CA LEU A 47 16.95 9.66 -16.11
C LEU A 47 16.34 9.70 -17.54
N PRO A 48 16.83 8.95 -18.55
CA PRO A 48 16.22 8.94 -19.87
C PRO A 48 14.80 8.35 -19.88
N ILE A 49 14.50 7.39 -19.01
CA ILE A 49 13.14 6.87 -18.81
C ILE A 49 12.25 8.00 -18.27
N LEU A 50 12.72 8.72 -17.26
CA LEU A 50 11.99 9.85 -16.66
C LEU A 50 11.70 10.97 -17.68
N PHE A 51 12.66 11.29 -18.56
CA PHE A 51 12.44 12.26 -19.63
C PHE A 51 11.39 11.79 -20.65
N ARG A 52 11.42 10.51 -21.05
CA ARG A 52 10.42 9.97 -21.99
C ARG A 52 9.00 10.00 -21.41
N LYS A 53 8.86 9.86 -20.09
CA LYS A 53 7.57 9.85 -19.38
C LYS A 53 7.12 11.21 -18.88
N GLU A 54 7.92 12.26 -19.09
CA GLU A 54 7.64 13.59 -18.54
C GLU A 54 6.29 14.17 -18.99
N ASP A 55 5.89 13.89 -20.23
CA ASP A 55 4.65 14.43 -20.83
C ASP A 55 3.38 13.87 -20.18
N ASP A 56 3.44 12.65 -19.61
CA ASP A 56 2.32 12.01 -18.91
C ASP A 56 1.87 12.85 -17.69
N TYR A 57 2.78 13.67 -17.14
CA TYR A 57 2.54 14.53 -15.98
C TYR A 57 2.01 15.92 -16.34
N LYS A 58 1.75 16.22 -17.62
CA LYS A 58 1.20 17.52 -18.06
C LYS A 58 -0.12 17.86 -17.38
N ILE A 59 -0.92 16.85 -17.02
CA ILE A 59 -2.20 17.00 -16.31
C ILE A 59 -2.06 17.70 -14.95
N LEU A 60 -0.86 17.70 -14.36
CA LEU A 60 -0.59 18.36 -13.08
C LEU A 60 -0.45 19.88 -13.19
N TYR A 61 -0.41 20.44 -14.40
CA TYR A 61 -0.10 21.84 -14.64
C TYR A 61 -1.22 22.56 -15.38
N GLY A 62 -1.48 23.81 -14.99
CA GLY A 62 -2.51 24.65 -15.58
C GLY A 62 -2.11 25.29 -16.91
N LYS A 63 -3.00 26.13 -17.44
CA LYS A 63 -2.81 26.84 -18.71
C LYS A 63 -2.13 28.21 -18.57
N THR A 64 -2.03 28.77 -17.35
CA THR A 64 -1.55 30.14 -17.11
C THR A 64 -0.63 30.19 -15.89
N GLY A 65 0.57 30.77 -16.03
CA GLY A 65 1.50 30.97 -14.92
C GLY A 65 2.95 30.83 -15.33
N ARG A 66 3.85 30.77 -14.34
CA ARG A 66 5.28 30.46 -14.58
C ARG A 66 5.42 29.04 -15.09
N PRO A 67 6.32 28.79 -16.08
CA PRO A 67 6.65 27.43 -16.51
C PRO A 67 7.11 26.55 -15.34
N ASN A 68 6.83 25.25 -15.43
CA ASN A 68 7.27 24.27 -14.46
C ASN A 68 8.78 24.09 -14.44
N PHE A 69 9.28 23.63 -13.30
CA PHE A 69 10.55 22.94 -13.24
C PHE A 69 10.41 21.56 -13.90
N SER A 70 11.51 21.03 -14.43
CA SER A 70 11.58 19.72 -15.08
C SER A 70 10.93 18.63 -14.22
N VAL A 71 9.88 17.99 -14.74
CA VAL A 71 9.16 16.94 -14.00
C VAL A 71 10.03 15.69 -13.89
N ALA A 72 10.80 15.36 -14.94
CA ALA A 72 11.73 14.24 -14.92
C ALA A 72 12.76 14.38 -13.77
N ARG A 73 13.30 15.59 -13.58
CA ARG A 73 14.23 15.87 -12.47
C ARG A 73 13.54 15.90 -11.11
N LEU A 74 12.28 16.34 -11.02
CA LEU A 74 11.49 16.24 -9.78
C LEU A 74 11.22 14.77 -9.40
N LEU A 75 10.87 13.93 -10.37
CA LEU A 75 10.71 12.49 -10.15
C LEU A 75 12.03 11.87 -9.71
N GLY A 76 13.13 12.19 -10.39
CA GLY A 76 14.45 11.72 -10.02
C GLY A 76 14.88 12.18 -8.63
N LEU A 77 14.57 13.43 -8.26
CA LEU A 77 14.78 13.96 -6.92
C LEU A 77 14.00 13.17 -5.87
N CYS A 78 12.72 12.87 -6.11
CA CYS A 78 11.92 12.03 -5.22
C CYS A 78 12.51 10.62 -5.07
N LEU A 79 12.92 9.99 -6.17
CA LEU A 79 13.53 8.65 -6.13
C LEU A 79 14.84 8.64 -5.33
N LEU A 80 15.72 9.63 -5.57
CA LEU A 80 16.98 9.75 -4.86
C LEU A 80 16.78 10.12 -3.38
N GLN A 81 15.76 10.93 -3.07
CA GLN A 81 15.38 11.24 -1.70
C GLN A 81 15.03 9.97 -0.92
N GLU A 82 14.13 9.14 -1.44
CA GLU A 82 13.73 7.89 -0.79
C GLU A 82 14.88 6.87 -0.73
N TRP A 83 15.69 6.77 -1.79
CA TRP A 83 16.85 5.87 -1.81
C TRP A 83 17.90 6.24 -0.74
N ASN A 84 18.02 7.53 -0.40
CA ASN A 84 18.99 7.99 0.59
C ASN A 84 18.38 8.27 1.98
N ASP A 85 17.08 7.99 2.18
CA ASP A 85 16.33 8.25 3.43
C ASP A 85 16.51 9.71 3.93
N LEU A 86 16.35 10.67 3.01
CA LEU A 86 16.56 12.09 3.30
C LEU A 86 15.23 12.83 3.57
N SER A 87 15.26 13.78 4.50
CA SER A 87 14.16 14.75 4.63
C SER A 87 14.08 15.66 3.40
N ASP A 88 12.94 16.34 3.20
CA ASP A 88 12.77 17.25 2.06
C ASP A 88 13.86 18.33 2.00
N GLN A 89 14.27 18.87 3.15
CA GLN A 89 15.28 19.92 3.18
C GLN A 89 16.67 19.35 2.85
N GLU A 90 17.02 18.21 3.42
CA GLU A 90 18.29 17.52 3.12
C GLU A 90 18.38 17.10 1.65
N ALA A 91 17.29 16.62 1.05
CA ALA A 91 17.26 16.27 -0.36
C ALA A 91 17.45 17.49 -1.28
N LEU A 92 16.87 18.64 -0.93
CA LEU A 92 17.03 19.89 -1.69
C LEU A 92 18.43 20.48 -1.53
N ASP A 93 19.00 20.41 -0.33
CA ASP A 93 20.38 20.83 -0.07
C ASP A 93 21.35 19.90 -0.82
N THR A 94 21.13 18.59 -0.77
CA THR A 94 21.93 17.60 -1.52
C THR A 94 21.80 17.80 -3.03
N PHE A 95 20.59 18.07 -3.54
CA PHE A 95 20.36 18.43 -4.94
C PHE A 95 21.16 19.66 -5.39
N SER A 96 21.26 20.67 -4.52
CA SER A 96 21.91 21.94 -4.82
C SER A 96 23.44 21.86 -4.71
N PHE A 97 23.94 21.18 -3.66
CA PHE A 97 25.35 21.20 -3.27
C PHE A 97 26.12 19.90 -3.56
N ASP A 98 25.45 18.75 -3.72
CA ASP A 98 26.11 17.49 -4.07
C ASP A 98 26.23 17.34 -5.59
N ILE A 99 27.48 17.41 -6.05
CA ILE A 99 27.83 17.27 -7.45
C ILE A 99 27.37 15.95 -8.07
N ARG A 100 27.25 14.88 -7.28
CA ARG A 100 26.79 13.57 -7.75
C ARG A 100 25.31 13.60 -8.12
N TRP A 101 24.49 14.31 -7.34
CA TRP A 101 23.07 14.49 -7.64
C TRP A 101 22.86 15.37 -8.86
N ARG A 102 23.61 16.47 -8.95
CA ARG A 102 23.58 17.34 -10.13
C ARG A 102 24.01 16.60 -11.39
N PHE A 103 25.01 15.73 -11.30
CA PHE A 103 25.42 14.87 -12.40
C PHE A 103 24.36 13.83 -12.75
N ALA A 104 23.82 13.11 -11.76
CA ALA A 104 22.79 12.08 -11.93
C ALA A 104 21.52 12.62 -12.61
N LEU A 105 21.11 13.85 -12.26
CA LEU A 105 19.89 14.50 -12.75
C LEU A 105 20.15 15.48 -13.92
N ASP A 106 21.38 15.52 -14.43
CA ASP A 106 21.80 16.40 -15.53
C ASP A 106 21.41 17.88 -15.29
N VAL A 107 21.78 18.42 -14.12
CA VAL A 107 21.41 19.76 -13.65
C VAL A 107 22.54 20.75 -13.90
N SER A 108 22.25 21.80 -14.68
CA SER A 108 23.15 22.94 -14.89
C SER A 108 23.01 24.01 -13.79
N GLU A 109 24.00 24.91 -13.68
CA GLU A 109 24.02 26.03 -12.73
C GLU A 109 22.73 26.88 -12.73
N GLU A 110 22.11 27.13 -13.88
CA GLU A 110 20.87 27.93 -13.95
C GLU A 110 19.63 27.23 -13.34
N ASN A 111 19.72 25.93 -13.05
CA ASN A 111 18.62 25.08 -12.59
C ASN A 111 18.97 24.32 -11.30
N ASP A 112 20.03 24.72 -10.59
CA ASP A 112 20.50 24.05 -9.38
C ASP A 112 19.70 24.39 -8.12
N TYR A 113 18.73 25.31 -8.22
CA TYR A 113 17.83 25.68 -7.14
C TYR A 113 16.39 25.22 -7.35
N LEU A 114 15.85 24.53 -6.36
CA LEU A 114 14.43 24.19 -6.26
C LEU A 114 13.89 24.58 -4.88
N SER A 115 12.79 25.32 -4.84
CA SER A 115 12.15 25.66 -3.56
C SER A 115 11.41 24.47 -2.95
N ARG A 116 11.45 24.31 -1.62
CA ARG A 116 10.70 23.28 -0.89
C ARG A 116 9.21 23.26 -1.22
N ARG A 117 8.60 24.44 -1.38
CA ARG A 117 7.19 24.57 -1.76
C ARG A 117 6.90 23.93 -3.12
N SER A 118 7.82 24.01 -4.07
CA SER A 118 7.64 23.42 -5.41
C SER A 118 7.62 21.88 -5.36
N LEU A 119 8.47 21.27 -4.53
CA LEU A 119 8.51 19.84 -4.30
C LEU A 119 7.21 19.34 -3.63
N VAL A 120 6.79 19.99 -2.55
CA VAL A 120 5.56 19.63 -1.82
C VAL A 120 4.32 19.80 -2.70
N GLU A 121 4.24 20.90 -3.45
CA GLU A 121 3.10 21.17 -4.33
C GLU A 121 3.07 20.23 -5.56
N PHE A 122 4.22 19.76 -6.02
CA PHE A 122 4.28 18.70 -7.03
C PHE A 122 3.65 17.40 -6.52
N ARG A 123 4.07 16.93 -5.33
CA ARG A 123 3.50 15.71 -4.71
C ARG A 123 2.02 15.87 -4.40
N ARG A 124 1.59 17.02 -3.89
CA ARG A 124 0.18 17.32 -3.60
C ARG A 124 -0.68 17.22 -4.87
N ARG A 125 -0.22 17.82 -5.98
CA ARG A 125 -0.94 17.76 -7.27
C ARG A 125 -0.98 16.35 -7.84
N LEU A 126 0.11 15.59 -7.68
CA LEU A 126 0.16 14.19 -8.07
C LEU A 126 -0.90 13.37 -7.32
N ALA A 127 -0.94 13.46 -5.99
CA ALA A 127 -1.95 12.77 -5.18
C ALA A 127 -3.39 13.19 -5.50
N ASP A 128 -3.63 14.47 -5.80
CA ASP A 128 -4.96 14.99 -6.16
C ASP A 128 -5.45 14.54 -7.55
N LYS A 129 -4.55 14.44 -8.53
CA LYS A 129 -4.89 14.14 -9.93
C LYS A 129 -4.74 12.67 -10.31
N ASP A 130 -3.93 11.93 -9.56
CA ASP A 130 -3.66 10.52 -9.77
C ASP A 130 -3.61 9.79 -8.41
N PRO A 131 -4.76 9.66 -7.72
CA PRO A 131 -4.83 9.07 -6.38
C PRO A 131 -4.41 7.59 -6.36
N GLU A 132 -4.57 6.88 -7.47
CA GLU A 132 -4.12 5.49 -7.64
C GLU A 132 -2.61 5.38 -7.98
N MET A 133 -1.92 6.51 -8.15
CA MET A 133 -0.49 6.60 -8.49
C MET A 133 -0.11 5.84 -9.77
N LYS A 134 -1.01 5.80 -10.77
CA LYS A 134 -0.79 5.14 -12.08
C LYS A 134 0.40 5.72 -12.84
N LEU A 135 0.63 7.04 -12.74
CA LEU A 135 1.75 7.72 -13.38
C LEU A 135 3.08 7.25 -12.79
N VAL A 136 3.18 7.17 -11.45
CA VAL A 136 4.38 6.65 -10.77
C VAL A 136 4.56 5.17 -11.06
N ARG A 137 3.46 4.40 -11.10
CA ARG A 137 3.49 2.99 -11.45
C ARG A 137 4.05 2.76 -12.86
N ASN A 138 3.64 3.56 -13.84
CA ASN A 138 4.18 3.52 -15.20
C ASN A 138 5.71 3.78 -15.23
N VAL A 139 6.21 4.70 -14.41
CA VAL A 139 7.67 4.90 -14.25
C VAL A 139 8.34 3.64 -13.70
N PHE A 140 7.80 3.03 -12.65
CA PHE A 140 8.29 1.76 -12.10
C PHE A 140 8.30 0.66 -13.17
N ASP A 141 7.20 0.47 -13.90
CA ASP A 141 7.06 -0.57 -14.92
C ASP A 141 8.14 -0.39 -16.02
N ASN A 142 8.40 0.84 -16.48
CA ASN A 142 9.42 1.08 -17.50
C ASN A 142 10.86 0.87 -16.99
N ILE A 143 11.13 1.19 -15.72
CA ILE A 143 12.42 0.90 -15.09
C ILE A 143 12.61 -0.62 -14.95
N ARG A 144 11.57 -1.33 -14.48
CA ARG A 144 11.55 -2.80 -14.43
C ARG A 144 11.82 -3.40 -15.79
N ASP A 145 11.06 -3.03 -16.82
CA ASP A 145 11.17 -3.63 -18.15
C ASP A 145 12.56 -3.42 -18.76
N SER A 146 13.10 -2.20 -18.62
CA SER A 146 14.47 -1.89 -19.04
C SER A 146 15.51 -2.71 -18.26
N ALA A 147 15.29 -2.97 -16.97
CA ALA A 147 16.18 -3.79 -16.16
C ALA A 147 16.11 -5.27 -16.56
N ILE A 148 14.90 -5.82 -16.79
CA ILE A 148 14.69 -7.20 -17.26
C ILE A 148 15.43 -7.42 -18.58
N GLU A 149 15.25 -6.52 -19.54
CA GLU A 149 15.88 -6.63 -20.87
C GLU A 149 17.41 -6.56 -20.76
N LYS A 150 17.96 -5.54 -20.10
CA LYS A 150 19.41 -5.32 -20.03
C LYS A 150 20.16 -6.38 -19.22
N LEU A 151 19.53 -6.88 -18.16
CA LEU A 151 20.11 -7.95 -17.34
C LEU A 151 19.80 -9.34 -17.92
N GLY A 152 18.91 -9.43 -18.92
CA GLY A 152 18.45 -10.68 -19.54
C GLY A 152 17.80 -11.61 -18.51
N LEU A 153 16.93 -11.07 -17.66
CA LEU A 153 16.23 -11.80 -16.61
C LEU A 153 15.01 -12.52 -17.16
N SER A 154 14.67 -13.65 -16.55
CA SER A 154 13.45 -14.39 -16.81
C SER A 154 12.41 -14.06 -15.74
N SER A 155 11.21 -13.69 -16.17
CA SER A 155 10.01 -13.52 -15.32
C SER A 155 9.17 -14.79 -15.20
N LYS A 156 9.64 -15.92 -15.74
CA LYS A 156 8.90 -17.21 -15.76
C LYS A 156 8.69 -17.79 -14.36
N HIS A 157 9.64 -17.57 -13.46
CA HIS A 157 9.50 -17.95 -12.06
C HIS A 157 9.47 -16.68 -11.22
N GLN A 158 8.42 -16.52 -10.44
CA GLN A 158 8.24 -15.37 -9.56
C GLN A 158 7.77 -15.80 -8.18
N ARG A 159 8.16 -15.05 -7.16
CA ARG A 159 7.71 -15.26 -5.79
C ARG A 159 6.93 -14.04 -5.30
N LEU A 160 5.86 -14.29 -4.56
CA LEU A 160 4.97 -13.29 -3.99
C LEU A 160 5.01 -13.40 -2.46
N ASP A 161 5.34 -12.28 -1.82
CA ASP A 161 5.32 -12.16 -0.36
C ASP A 161 4.71 -10.82 0.08
N SER A 162 4.31 -10.75 1.35
CA SER A 162 3.77 -9.55 1.96
C SER A 162 4.58 -9.12 3.17
N THR A 163 4.82 -7.83 3.30
CA THR A 163 5.48 -7.25 4.47
C THR A 163 4.61 -6.15 5.08
N HIS A 164 4.68 -6.01 6.40
CA HIS A 164 3.98 -4.94 7.12
C HIS A 164 4.86 -3.70 7.10
N ILE A 165 4.36 -2.61 6.52
CA ILE A 165 5.03 -1.31 6.56
C ILE A 165 4.23 -0.36 7.44
N ILE A 166 4.95 0.45 8.21
CA ILE A 166 4.35 1.45 9.08
C ILE A 166 4.34 2.79 8.37
N SER A 167 3.27 3.54 8.58
CA SER A 167 3.23 4.94 8.17
C SER A 167 4.18 5.76 9.05
N ASN A 168 4.84 6.77 8.46
CA ASN A 168 5.65 7.73 9.20
C ASN A 168 4.76 8.79 9.90
N ILE A 169 3.78 8.31 10.65
CA ILE A 169 2.86 9.11 11.45
C ILE A 169 2.94 8.69 12.90
N ARG A 170 2.68 9.66 13.78
CA ARG A 170 2.53 9.36 15.19
C ARG A 170 1.18 8.71 15.45
N LEU A 171 1.18 7.39 15.67
CA LEU A 171 0.02 6.65 16.14
C LEU A 171 -0.29 7.04 17.59
N ARG A 172 -1.55 7.38 17.88
CA ARG A 172 -2.02 7.72 19.22
C ARG A 172 -3.26 6.89 19.57
N GLY A 173 -3.60 6.85 20.86
CA GLY A 173 -4.79 6.10 21.34
C GLY A 173 -6.11 6.68 20.84
N ARG A 174 -7.22 5.97 21.10
CA ARG A 174 -8.55 6.32 20.58
C ARG A 174 -9.02 7.73 20.93
N VAL A 175 -8.76 8.21 22.15
CA VAL A 175 -9.10 9.59 22.57
C VAL A 175 -8.42 10.62 21.67
N ALA A 176 -7.15 10.42 21.38
CA ALA A 176 -6.39 11.30 20.50
C ALA A 176 -6.88 11.24 19.05
N LEU A 177 -7.27 10.06 18.56
CA LEU A 177 -7.88 9.90 17.23
C LEU A 177 -9.14 10.75 17.10
N PHE A 178 -10.06 10.65 18.06
CA PHE A 178 -11.29 11.46 18.08
C PHE A 178 -10.97 12.96 18.17
N ALA A 179 -10.15 13.35 19.14
CA ALA A 179 -9.78 14.75 19.36
C ALA A 179 -9.09 15.36 18.13
N ASN A 180 -8.15 14.65 17.50
CA ASN A 180 -7.45 15.13 16.31
C ASN A 180 -8.37 15.23 15.10
N THR A 181 -9.30 14.28 14.92
CA THR A 181 -10.24 14.30 13.78
C THR A 181 -11.21 15.47 13.92
N LEU A 182 -11.75 15.70 15.12
CA LEU A 182 -12.58 16.87 15.44
C LEU A 182 -11.81 18.18 15.20
N THR A 183 -10.56 18.26 15.69
CA THR A 183 -9.70 19.44 15.52
C THR A 183 -9.42 19.72 14.04
N LEU A 184 -9.14 18.69 13.24
CA LEU A 184 -8.90 18.83 11.81
C LEU A 184 -10.14 19.38 11.09
N PHE A 185 -11.32 18.84 11.41
CA PHE A 185 -12.59 19.33 10.87
C PHE A 185 -12.85 20.79 11.25
N LEU A 186 -12.77 21.13 12.54
CA LEU A 186 -13.05 22.48 13.03
C LEU A 186 -12.11 23.53 12.41
N LYS A 187 -10.82 23.20 12.21
CA LYS A 187 -9.85 24.07 11.53
C LYS A 187 -10.12 24.24 10.04
N SER A 188 -10.86 23.33 9.43
CA SER A 188 -11.23 23.41 8.01
C SER A 188 -12.44 24.32 7.75
N LEU A 189 -13.19 24.68 8.80
CA LEU A 189 -14.38 25.51 8.69
C LEU A 189 -14.02 26.99 8.43
N ASN A 190 -14.81 27.63 7.58
CA ASN A 190 -14.77 29.09 7.46
C ASN A 190 -15.53 29.76 8.63
N LYS A 191 -15.47 31.09 8.73
CA LYS A 191 -16.08 31.84 9.85
C LYS A 191 -17.59 31.60 9.99
N ASP A 192 -18.31 31.56 8.87
CA ASP A 192 -19.76 31.38 8.87
C ASP A 192 -20.15 29.96 9.31
N GLN A 193 -19.42 28.96 8.82
CA GLN A 193 -19.58 27.57 9.24
C GLN A 193 -19.24 27.39 10.71
N PHE A 194 -18.14 27.98 11.18
CA PHE A 194 -17.70 27.86 12.57
C PHE A 194 -18.73 28.47 13.55
N SER A 195 -19.47 29.50 13.15
CA SER A 195 -20.53 30.10 13.99
C SER A 195 -21.71 29.17 14.29
N ARG A 196 -21.88 28.09 13.52
CA ARG A 196 -22.91 27.05 13.75
C ARG A 196 -22.45 25.97 14.73
N VAL A 197 -21.17 25.98 15.12
CA VAL A 197 -20.62 25.00 16.05
C VAL A 197 -21.18 25.26 17.45
N PRO A 198 -21.70 24.24 18.15
CA PRO A 198 -22.18 24.38 19.53
C PRO A 198 -21.11 24.93 20.48
N GLY A 199 -21.50 25.82 21.38
CA GLY A 199 -20.57 26.51 22.28
C GLY A 199 -19.74 25.59 23.19
N ALA A 200 -20.26 24.40 23.52
CA ALA A 200 -19.49 23.38 24.26
C ALA A 200 -18.29 22.87 23.46
N ILE A 201 -18.48 22.60 22.16
CA ILE A 201 -17.44 22.13 21.23
C ILE A 201 -16.43 23.25 20.95
N GLU A 202 -16.91 24.48 20.77
CA GLU A 202 -16.04 25.64 20.57
C GLU A 202 -15.12 25.87 21.78
N LYS A 203 -15.69 25.82 22.99
CA LYS A 203 -14.94 25.96 24.25
C LYS A 203 -13.91 24.84 24.39
N TRP A 204 -14.30 23.59 24.14
CA TRP A 204 -13.40 22.44 24.16
C TRP A 204 -12.22 22.62 23.20
N HIS A 205 -12.49 22.97 21.94
CA HIS A 205 -11.47 23.17 20.91
C HIS A 205 -10.48 24.28 21.27
N SER A 206 -10.95 25.34 21.94
CA SER A 206 -10.14 26.50 22.30
C SER A 206 -9.30 26.29 23.57
N GLN A 207 -9.78 25.50 24.54
CA GLN A 207 -9.21 25.44 25.89
C GLN A 207 -8.57 24.08 26.23
N GLU A 208 -9.04 22.97 25.67
CA GLU A 208 -8.67 21.62 26.11
C GLU A 208 -8.39 20.59 24.99
N PRO A 209 -7.82 20.94 23.82
CA PRO A 209 -7.60 19.96 22.75
C PRO A 209 -6.63 18.82 23.17
N GLU A 210 -5.71 19.09 24.10
CA GLU A 210 -4.79 18.08 24.68
C GLU A 210 -5.07 17.77 26.16
N GLY A 211 -6.19 18.25 26.72
CA GLY A 211 -6.53 18.11 28.15
C GLY A 211 -6.78 16.67 28.63
N TRP A 212 -6.71 15.70 27.73
CA TRP A 212 -6.80 14.27 28.03
C TRP A 212 -5.45 13.63 28.40
N PHE A 213 -4.33 14.34 28.18
CA PHE A 213 -2.99 13.82 28.47
C PHE A 213 -2.79 13.70 29.99
N GLY A 214 -2.51 12.49 30.47
CA GLY A 214 -2.34 12.22 31.91
C GLY A 214 -3.61 11.77 32.65
N LEU A 215 -4.76 11.71 31.98
CA LEU A 215 -6.00 11.18 32.58
C LEU A 215 -5.90 9.68 32.86
N GLY A 216 -6.56 9.22 33.92
CA GLY A 216 -6.69 7.80 34.25
C GLY A 216 -7.61 7.05 33.27
N PRO A 217 -7.59 5.70 33.24
CA PRO A 217 -8.39 4.92 32.29
C PRO A 217 -9.90 5.19 32.33
N SER A 218 -10.47 5.42 33.51
CA SER A 218 -11.89 5.73 33.69
C SER A 218 -12.27 7.10 33.13
N GLU A 219 -11.42 8.10 33.35
CA GLU A 219 -11.61 9.47 32.85
C GLU A 219 -11.44 9.54 31.33
N GLN A 220 -10.48 8.79 30.78
CA GLN A 220 -10.31 8.66 29.33
C GLN A 220 -11.55 8.06 28.66
N LYS A 221 -12.23 7.12 29.33
CA LYS A 221 -13.47 6.53 28.82
C LYS A 221 -14.59 7.58 28.76
N ILE A 222 -14.79 8.35 29.83
CA ILE A 222 -15.78 9.44 29.87
C ILE A 222 -15.48 10.47 28.77
N LYS A 223 -14.21 10.86 28.63
CA LYS A 223 -13.79 11.81 27.60
C LYS A 223 -14.04 11.28 26.19
N LEU A 224 -13.81 9.99 25.97
CA LEU A 224 -14.06 9.35 24.66
C LEU A 224 -15.55 9.37 24.31
N GLU A 225 -16.43 9.11 25.27
CA GLU A 225 -17.89 9.19 25.08
C GLU A 225 -18.34 10.63 24.80
N GLU A 226 -17.78 11.63 25.50
CA GLU A 226 -18.00 13.06 25.23
C GLU A 226 -17.59 13.45 23.80
N LEU A 227 -16.39 13.04 23.36
CA LEU A 227 -15.92 13.32 22.00
C LEU A 227 -16.76 12.61 20.92
N ALA A 228 -17.28 11.42 21.21
CA ALA A 228 -18.19 10.71 20.31
C ALA A 228 -19.53 11.47 20.15
N GLN A 229 -20.03 12.09 21.22
CA GLN A 229 -21.21 12.94 21.16
C GLN A 229 -20.98 14.19 20.31
N TYR A 230 -19.85 14.87 20.50
CA TYR A 230 -19.48 16.03 19.67
C TYR A 230 -19.38 15.66 18.20
N LEU A 231 -18.82 14.49 17.91
CA LEU A 231 -18.67 14.01 16.56
C LEU A 231 -20.03 13.79 15.88
N HIS A 232 -20.98 13.16 16.56
CA HIS A 232 -22.34 12.97 16.06
C HIS A 232 -23.09 14.29 15.85
N GLU A 233 -22.99 15.22 16.80
CA GLU A 233 -23.64 16.53 16.71
C GLU A 233 -23.13 17.31 15.48
N LEU A 234 -21.81 17.33 15.25
CA LEU A 234 -21.22 17.97 14.07
C LEU A 234 -21.63 17.28 12.77
N ILE A 235 -21.71 15.94 12.74
CA ILE A 235 -22.21 15.21 11.56
C ILE A 235 -23.62 15.67 11.19
N GLY A 236 -24.52 15.78 12.17
CA GLY A 236 -25.90 16.22 11.97
C GLY A 236 -26.02 17.68 11.53
N ILE A 237 -25.20 18.59 12.08
CA ILE A 237 -25.23 20.02 11.72
C ILE A 237 -24.79 20.25 10.27
N PHE A 238 -23.79 19.50 9.81
CA PHE A 238 -23.11 19.74 8.53
C PHE A 238 -23.45 18.71 7.43
N GLU A 239 -24.42 17.83 7.65
CA GLU A 239 -24.83 16.77 6.70
C GLU A 239 -25.16 17.31 5.30
N LYS A 240 -25.80 18.49 5.22
CA LYS A 240 -26.29 19.06 3.96
C LYS A 240 -25.32 20.05 3.31
N ASP A 241 -24.19 20.31 3.94
CA ASP A 241 -23.26 21.37 3.53
C ASP A 241 -22.31 20.93 2.41
N GLY A 242 -22.26 19.63 2.08
CA GLY A 242 -21.38 19.09 1.05
C GLY A 242 -19.89 19.35 1.33
N LEU A 243 -19.51 19.27 2.61
CA LEU A 243 -18.14 19.55 3.05
C LEU A 243 -17.14 18.50 2.53
N GLY A 244 -15.88 18.93 2.38
CA GLY A 244 -14.80 18.13 1.82
C GLY A 244 -14.29 17.00 2.72
N GLU A 245 -13.06 16.57 2.44
CA GLU A 245 -12.39 15.44 3.09
C GLU A 245 -12.46 15.43 4.64
N PRO A 246 -12.25 16.56 5.37
CA PRO A 246 -12.32 16.54 6.84
C PRO A 246 -13.68 16.13 7.40
N TYR A 247 -14.78 16.44 6.70
CA TYR A 247 -16.12 16.00 7.12
C TYR A 247 -16.32 14.50 6.89
N GLN A 248 -15.87 14.00 5.72
CA GLN A 248 -15.95 12.57 5.39
C GLN A 248 -15.18 11.73 6.41
N MET A 249 -14.09 12.25 6.96
CA MET A 249 -13.33 11.60 8.01
C MET A 249 -14.09 11.52 9.35
N LEU A 250 -14.89 12.53 9.70
CA LEU A 250 -15.78 12.43 10.88
C LEU A 250 -16.79 11.31 10.68
N VAL A 251 -17.48 11.31 9.53
CA VAL A 251 -18.49 10.29 9.20
C VAL A 251 -17.88 8.89 9.23
N ARG A 252 -16.70 8.71 8.61
CA ARG A 252 -15.95 7.46 8.62
C ARG A 252 -15.62 7.03 10.05
N LEU A 253 -15.01 7.90 10.85
CA LEU A 253 -14.65 7.60 12.23
C LEU A 253 -15.87 7.18 13.08
N PHE A 254 -17.01 7.87 12.93
CA PHE A 254 -18.26 7.50 13.59
C PHE A 254 -18.72 6.10 13.21
N SER A 255 -18.82 5.82 11.91
CA SER A 255 -19.33 4.54 11.40
C SER A 255 -18.47 3.35 11.84
N GLU A 256 -17.16 3.56 11.93
CA GLU A 256 -16.20 2.52 12.29
C GLU A 256 -16.16 2.29 13.81
N GLN A 257 -16.15 3.35 14.63
CA GLN A 257 -15.86 3.28 16.07
C GLN A 257 -17.09 3.42 16.99
N CYS A 258 -18.23 3.91 16.49
CA CYS A 258 -19.42 4.20 17.28
C CYS A 258 -20.62 3.36 16.85
N GLU A 259 -21.55 3.14 17.78
CA GLU A 259 -22.88 2.57 17.55
C GLU A 259 -23.91 3.54 18.15
N CYS A 260 -24.96 3.81 17.38
CA CYS A 260 -26.09 4.61 17.85
C CYS A 260 -27.21 3.67 18.26
N SER A 261 -27.56 3.66 19.55
CA SER A 261 -28.83 3.11 20.04
C SER A 261 -29.88 4.23 20.08
N GLU A 262 -31.17 3.90 20.18
CA GLU A 262 -32.29 4.86 20.10
C GLU A 262 -32.19 6.06 21.06
N GLU A 263 -31.43 5.94 22.16
CA GLU A 263 -31.28 7.01 23.17
C GLU A 263 -29.82 7.32 23.58
N SER A 264 -28.81 6.62 23.04
CA SER A 264 -27.40 6.87 23.43
C SER A 264 -26.37 6.46 22.38
N ILE A 265 -25.27 7.22 22.34
CA ILE A 265 -24.09 6.92 21.51
C ILE A 265 -23.10 6.14 22.35
N GLN A 266 -22.71 4.96 21.88
CA GLN A 266 -21.71 4.13 22.54
C GLN A 266 -20.51 3.88 21.64
N VAL A 267 -19.32 3.87 22.23
CA VAL A 267 -18.08 3.55 21.52
C VAL A 267 -17.86 2.04 21.56
N LYS A 268 -17.62 1.44 20.40
CA LYS A 268 -17.41 -0.01 20.26
C LYS A 268 -16.23 -0.46 21.10
N LYS A 269 -16.42 -1.52 21.90
CA LYS A 269 -15.32 -2.12 22.70
C LYS A 269 -14.22 -2.68 21.78
N LYS A 270 -14.63 -3.42 20.75
CA LYS A 270 -13.76 -3.95 19.70
C LYS A 270 -14.26 -3.47 18.36
N THR A 271 -13.34 -3.03 17.53
CA THR A 271 -13.62 -2.67 16.15
C THR A 271 -13.23 -3.79 15.22
N GLU A 272 -14.05 -4.06 14.22
CA GLU A 272 -13.83 -5.08 13.21
C GLU A 272 -13.50 -4.43 11.87
N GLY A 273 -12.66 -5.09 11.07
CA GLY A 273 -12.30 -4.64 9.73
C GLY A 273 -11.32 -3.46 9.68
N ALA A 274 -11.35 -2.74 8.56
CA ALA A 274 -10.49 -1.59 8.32
C ALA A 274 -10.96 -0.40 9.15
N THR A 275 -10.09 0.09 10.04
CA THR A 275 -10.39 1.19 10.97
C THR A 275 -9.38 2.30 10.81
N LEU A 276 -9.85 3.54 10.84
CA LEU A 276 -9.05 4.75 10.81
C LEU A 276 -8.12 4.79 12.02
N GLN A 277 -6.82 4.95 11.78
CA GLN A 277 -5.80 5.01 12.84
C GLN A 277 -5.32 6.44 13.12
N SER A 278 -5.40 7.31 12.12
CA SER A 278 -4.96 8.70 12.21
C SER A 278 -5.72 9.55 11.19
N PRO A 279 -6.11 10.79 11.53
CA PRO A 279 -6.66 11.70 10.54
C PRO A 279 -5.60 12.27 9.59
N TYR A 280 -4.31 12.09 9.89
CA TYR A 280 -3.22 12.60 9.04
C TYR A 280 -2.73 11.57 8.02
N ASP A 281 -3.24 10.35 8.10
CA ASP A 281 -3.03 9.29 7.12
C ASP A 281 -4.25 8.34 7.14
N PRO A 282 -5.30 8.66 6.37
CA PRO A 282 -6.55 7.94 6.42
C PRO A 282 -6.50 6.54 5.77
N ASP A 283 -5.48 6.25 4.97
CA ASP A 283 -5.35 4.96 4.25
C ASP A 283 -4.71 3.88 5.15
N ALA A 284 -3.96 4.29 6.18
CA ALA A 284 -3.44 3.39 7.20
C ALA A 284 -4.59 2.78 8.03
N SER A 285 -4.58 1.46 8.16
CA SER A 285 -5.59 0.72 8.94
C SER A 285 -4.94 -0.27 9.91
N CYS A 286 -5.73 -0.79 10.85
CA CYS A 286 -5.26 -1.81 11.79
C CYS A 286 -5.45 -3.23 11.25
N GLY A 287 -4.36 -3.96 11.09
CA GLY A 287 -4.34 -5.38 10.73
C GLY A 287 -3.91 -6.28 11.89
N HIS A 288 -3.72 -7.56 11.60
CA HIS A 288 -3.23 -8.54 12.59
C HIS A 288 -1.85 -8.18 13.16
N LYS A 289 -0.97 -7.61 12.31
CA LYS A 289 0.38 -7.15 12.68
C LYS A 289 0.40 -5.74 13.28
N GLY A 290 -0.76 -5.13 13.49
CA GLY A 290 -0.93 -3.78 14.02
C GLY A 290 -1.32 -2.75 12.97
N PRO A 291 -1.29 -1.46 13.34
CA PRO A 291 -1.61 -0.35 12.44
C PRO A 291 -0.53 -0.13 11.37
N GLY A 292 -0.96 0.19 10.15
CA GLY A 292 -0.10 0.51 9.02
C GLY A 292 -0.67 0.01 7.70
N TYR A 293 0.22 -0.50 6.86
CA TYR A 293 -0.07 -1.03 5.54
C TYR A 293 0.51 -2.43 5.38
N SER A 294 -0.09 -3.20 4.48
CA SER A 294 0.53 -4.39 3.90
C SER A 294 1.06 -4.02 2.52
N LEU A 295 2.34 -4.30 2.29
CA LEU A 295 3.01 -4.18 1.01
C LEU A 295 3.21 -5.58 0.44
N HIS A 296 2.53 -5.86 -0.66
CA HIS A 296 2.72 -7.04 -1.48
C HIS A 296 3.82 -6.77 -2.49
N ILE A 297 4.78 -7.68 -2.60
CA ILE A 297 5.90 -7.59 -3.53
C ILE A 297 5.97 -8.89 -4.31
N THR A 298 6.08 -8.78 -5.62
CA THR A 298 6.48 -9.89 -6.47
C THR A 298 7.89 -9.62 -6.98
N GLU A 299 8.74 -10.63 -6.93
CA GLU A 299 10.07 -10.58 -7.52
C GLU A 299 10.36 -11.81 -8.36
N THR A 300 11.27 -11.68 -9.32
CA THR A 300 11.80 -12.83 -10.06
C THR A 300 12.51 -13.82 -9.13
N CYS A 301 12.57 -15.08 -9.54
CA CYS A 301 13.41 -16.07 -8.87
C CYS A 301 14.01 -17.06 -9.88
N ASN A 302 14.98 -17.83 -9.44
CA ASN A 302 15.65 -18.88 -10.22
C ASN A 302 16.38 -18.35 -11.49
N ASN A 303 16.90 -17.12 -11.46
CA ASN A 303 17.80 -16.62 -12.50
C ASN A 303 19.26 -17.00 -12.15
N ASP A 304 19.80 -18.04 -12.80
CA ASP A 304 21.15 -18.55 -12.49
C ASP A 304 22.23 -17.46 -12.61
N ARG A 305 23.00 -17.27 -11.53
CA ARG A 305 24.10 -16.29 -11.39
C ARG A 305 23.71 -14.84 -11.66
N LYS A 306 22.42 -14.50 -11.61
CA LYS A 306 21.93 -13.13 -11.77
C LYS A 306 21.21 -12.67 -10.52
N HIS A 307 21.07 -11.36 -10.39
CA HIS A 307 20.27 -10.76 -9.33
C HIS A 307 18.79 -10.86 -9.71
N GLU A 308 17.95 -11.04 -8.71
CA GLU A 308 16.50 -10.96 -8.88
C GLU A 308 16.03 -9.52 -8.75
N ILE A 309 14.88 -9.22 -9.34
CA ILE A 309 14.30 -7.88 -9.29
C ILE A 309 12.81 -7.94 -8.92
N ILE A 310 12.33 -6.85 -8.34
CA ILE A 310 10.91 -6.63 -8.07
C ILE A 310 10.18 -6.37 -9.40
N THR A 311 9.11 -7.11 -9.65
CA THR A 311 8.30 -7.06 -10.88
C THR A 311 6.93 -6.43 -10.68
N ASP A 312 6.37 -6.55 -9.48
CA ASP A 312 5.09 -5.96 -9.08
C ASP A 312 5.13 -5.53 -7.61
N TYR A 313 4.38 -4.49 -7.29
CA TYR A 313 4.08 -4.13 -5.92
C TYR A 313 2.64 -3.65 -5.77
N GLU A 314 2.04 -3.88 -4.60
CA GLU A 314 0.74 -3.33 -4.23
C GLU A 314 0.72 -2.99 -2.75
N VAL A 315 0.26 -1.78 -2.43
CA VAL A 315 0.14 -1.29 -1.06
C VAL A 315 -1.34 -1.09 -0.74
N HIS A 316 -1.76 -1.56 0.41
CA HIS A 316 -3.08 -1.23 0.96
C HIS A 316 -3.04 -1.24 2.49
N GLY A 317 -4.08 -0.71 3.13
CA GLY A 317 -4.17 -0.73 4.59
C GLY A 317 -4.05 -2.14 5.17
N ALA A 318 -3.39 -2.26 6.34
CA ALA A 318 -3.04 -3.54 6.96
C ALA A 318 -4.24 -4.46 7.32
N ALA A 319 -5.47 -3.92 7.36
CA ALA A 319 -6.67 -4.71 7.68
C ALA A 319 -7.05 -5.74 6.60
N ARG A 320 -6.60 -5.57 5.34
CA ARG A 320 -6.99 -6.46 4.24
C ARG A 320 -6.19 -7.76 4.26
N SER A 321 -6.90 -8.89 4.32
CA SER A 321 -6.33 -10.25 4.28
C SER A 321 -5.66 -10.57 2.94
N ASP A 322 -4.57 -11.35 2.98
CA ASP A 322 -3.79 -11.77 1.81
C ASP A 322 -4.43 -12.92 1.01
N VAL A 323 -5.45 -13.55 1.60
CA VAL A 323 -6.16 -14.69 1.03
C VAL A 323 -6.79 -14.29 -0.31
N GLY A 324 -6.40 -14.99 -1.37
CA GLY A 324 -6.94 -14.81 -2.71
C GLY A 324 -6.31 -13.68 -3.54
N LYS A 325 -5.32 -12.93 -3.01
CA LYS A 325 -4.68 -11.82 -3.73
C LYS A 325 -3.73 -12.24 -4.86
N ALA A 326 -3.34 -13.52 -4.92
CA ALA A 326 -2.47 -14.01 -5.99
C ALA A 326 -3.06 -13.73 -7.39
N LEU A 327 -4.39 -13.76 -7.54
CA LEU A 327 -5.05 -13.52 -8.82
C LEU A 327 -4.87 -12.08 -9.32
N SER A 328 -5.07 -11.08 -8.46
CA SER A 328 -4.91 -9.67 -8.87
C SER A 328 -3.45 -9.34 -9.20
N VAL A 329 -2.51 -9.97 -8.50
CA VAL A 329 -1.07 -9.88 -8.84
C VAL A 329 -0.81 -10.43 -10.23
N ILE A 330 -1.33 -11.61 -10.54
CA ILE A 330 -1.17 -12.24 -11.86
C ILE A 330 -1.78 -11.37 -12.97
N GLU A 331 -2.99 -10.84 -12.77
CA GLU A 331 -3.62 -9.94 -13.75
C GLU A 331 -2.77 -8.69 -14.03
N ARG A 332 -2.12 -8.12 -13.00
CA ARG A 332 -1.17 -7.00 -13.18
C ARG A 332 0.10 -7.42 -13.88
N LEU A 333 0.66 -8.58 -13.55
CA LEU A 333 1.85 -9.12 -14.22
C LEU A 333 1.58 -9.41 -15.69
N ASP A 334 0.38 -9.90 -16.01
CA ASP A 334 -0.06 -10.15 -17.39
C ASP A 334 -0.21 -8.86 -18.18
N ALA A 335 -0.88 -7.85 -17.61
CA ALA A 335 -0.96 -6.52 -18.21
C ALA A 335 0.41 -5.86 -18.42
N ALA A 336 1.39 -6.21 -17.57
CA ALA A 336 2.77 -5.76 -17.65
C ALA A 336 3.66 -6.61 -18.59
N GLY A 337 3.13 -7.66 -19.23
CA GLY A 337 3.92 -8.56 -20.08
C GLY A 337 4.94 -9.42 -19.33
N CYS A 338 4.76 -9.57 -18.02
CA CYS A 338 5.64 -10.31 -17.10
C CYS A 338 4.94 -11.53 -16.49
N THR A 339 4.00 -12.17 -17.20
CA THR A 339 3.26 -13.34 -16.70
C THR A 339 4.20 -14.49 -16.32
N PRO A 340 4.10 -15.05 -15.10
CA PRO A 340 4.92 -16.20 -14.69
C PRO A 340 4.37 -17.52 -15.22
N ASP A 341 5.25 -18.48 -15.49
CA ASP A 341 4.91 -19.90 -15.67
C ASP A 341 4.63 -20.55 -14.29
N THR A 342 5.44 -20.18 -13.29
CA THR A 342 5.30 -20.67 -11.89
C THR A 342 5.32 -19.50 -10.91
N LEU A 343 4.32 -19.43 -10.03
CA LEU A 343 4.21 -18.46 -8.95
C LEU A 343 4.37 -19.16 -7.59
N PHE A 344 5.37 -18.73 -6.82
CA PHE A 344 5.60 -19.18 -5.44
C PHE A 344 4.95 -18.20 -4.46
N ALA A 345 4.23 -18.69 -3.46
CA ALA A 345 3.67 -17.84 -2.41
C ALA A 345 3.61 -18.55 -1.06
N ASP A 346 3.46 -17.77 0.02
CA ASP A 346 3.21 -18.30 1.37
C ASP A 346 1.76 -18.77 1.56
N GLY A 347 1.52 -19.58 2.58
CA GLY A 347 0.22 -20.18 2.91
C GLY A 347 -0.87 -19.17 3.29
N GLY A 348 -0.55 -17.89 3.39
CA GLY A 348 -1.52 -16.80 3.50
C GLY A 348 -2.27 -16.48 2.20
N TYR A 349 -1.73 -16.83 1.04
CA TYR A 349 -2.29 -16.48 -0.27
C TYR A 349 -3.35 -17.43 -0.86
N PRO A 350 -3.24 -18.77 -0.73
CA PRO A 350 -4.17 -19.65 -1.42
C PRO A 350 -5.57 -19.61 -0.81
N SER A 351 -6.56 -19.54 -1.69
CA SER A 351 -7.95 -19.93 -1.43
C SER A 351 -8.37 -20.93 -2.50
N VAL A 352 -9.37 -21.78 -2.23
CA VAL A 352 -9.87 -22.72 -3.25
C VAL A 352 -10.31 -21.98 -4.53
N PRO A 353 -11.11 -20.89 -4.45
CA PRO A 353 -11.50 -20.15 -5.65
C PRO A 353 -10.32 -19.51 -6.38
N SER A 354 -9.35 -18.94 -5.65
CA SER A 354 -8.19 -18.30 -6.29
C SER A 354 -7.28 -19.31 -6.96
N ALA A 355 -6.98 -20.43 -6.30
CA ALA A 355 -6.12 -21.48 -6.86
C ALA A 355 -6.72 -22.09 -8.15
N MET A 356 -8.04 -22.27 -8.21
CA MET A 356 -8.72 -22.73 -9.43
C MET A 356 -8.54 -21.74 -10.59
N LYS A 357 -8.77 -20.44 -10.33
CA LYS A 357 -8.60 -19.40 -11.36
C LYS A 357 -7.17 -19.25 -11.84
N VAL A 358 -6.18 -19.37 -10.95
CA VAL A 358 -4.77 -19.34 -11.34
C VAL A 358 -4.44 -20.51 -12.27
N ARG A 359 -4.99 -21.70 -11.99
CA ARG A 359 -4.84 -22.88 -12.87
C ARG A 359 -5.52 -22.70 -14.22
N GLU A 360 -6.67 -22.02 -14.29
CA GLU A 360 -7.35 -21.70 -15.56
C GLU A 360 -6.50 -20.81 -16.47
N GLN A 361 -5.57 -20.03 -15.89
CA GLN A 361 -4.61 -19.20 -16.63
C GLN A 361 -3.32 -19.95 -17.02
N ASN A 362 -3.27 -21.28 -16.83
CA ASN A 362 -2.11 -22.14 -17.09
C ASN A 362 -0.85 -21.79 -16.28
N ILE A 363 -1.02 -21.21 -15.09
CA ILE A 363 0.09 -20.89 -14.19
C ILE A 363 0.18 -21.95 -13.11
N GLU A 364 1.39 -22.45 -12.88
CA GLU A 364 1.69 -23.36 -11.78
C GLU A 364 1.79 -22.57 -10.47
N PHE A 365 0.82 -22.76 -9.57
CA PHE A 365 0.79 -22.06 -8.28
C PHE A 365 1.31 -22.96 -7.16
N ILE A 366 2.53 -22.68 -6.67
CA ILE A 366 3.20 -23.46 -5.63
C ILE A 366 3.13 -22.69 -4.32
N THR A 367 2.32 -23.21 -3.39
CA THR A 367 2.11 -22.61 -2.07
C THR A 367 1.80 -23.69 -1.04
N PRO A 368 2.25 -23.56 0.21
CA PRO A 368 1.79 -24.45 1.27
C PRO A 368 0.29 -24.22 1.51
N VAL A 369 -0.42 -25.29 1.85
CA VAL A 369 -1.84 -25.21 2.20
C VAL A 369 -1.96 -24.73 3.64
N ASN A 370 -2.73 -23.66 3.86
CA ASN A 370 -3.01 -23.18 5.21
C ASN A 370 -3.78 -24.24 5.99
N ARG A 371 -3.11 -24.87 6.96
CA ARG A 371 -3.72 -25.86 7.85
C ARG A 371 -3.58 -25.39 9.29
N SER A 372 -4.66 -25.55 10.06
CA SER A 372 -4.58 -25.48 11.52
C SER A 372 -3.51 -26.45 12.00
N ARG A 373 -2.75 -26.06 13.03
CA ARG A 373 -1.74 -26.93 13.63
C ARG A 373 -2.42 -28.22 14.10
N LEU A 374 -2.07 -29.34 13.46
CA LEU A 374 -2.40 -30.68 13.94
C LEU A 374 -1.41 -31.04 15.05
N SER A 375 -1.84 -31.81 16.04
CA SER A 375 -0.92 -32.46 16.98
C SER A 375 0.02 -33.37 16.20
N ASP A 376 1.27 -33.50 16.67
CA ASP A 376 2.26 -34.38 16.04
C ASP A 376 1.79 -35.85 16.05
N ASP A 377 0.90 -36.20 16.99
CA ASP A 377 0.27 -37.52 17.11
C ASP A 377 -0.93 -37.72 16.16
N THR A 378 -1.38 -36.69 15.42
CA THR A 378 -2.54 -36.78 14.53
C THR A 378 -2.12 -36.72 13.07
N MET A 379 -2.53 -37.75 12.35
CA MET A 379 -2.29 -37.94 10.93
C MET A 379 -2.93 -36.82 10.11
N GLY A 380 -2.12 -36.18 9.28
CA GLY A 380 -2.57 -35.16 8.36
C GLY A 380 -3.39 -35.70 7.20
N ARG A 381 -4.27 -34.85 6.66
CA ARG A 381 -5.08 -35.16 5.46
C ARG A 381 -4.20 -35.40 4.23
N ASP A 382 -2.99 -34.85 4.20
CA ASP A 382 -1.99 -35.02 3.14
C ASP A 382 -1.56 -36.47 2.91
N LEU A 383 -1.74 -37.35 3.90
CA LEU A 383 -1.43 -38.77 3.77
C LEU A 383 -2.55 -39.57 3.08
N PHE A 384 -3.76 -39.00 2.97
CA PHE A 384 -4.89 -39.65 2.31
C PHE A 384 -4.86 -39.41 0.80
N HIS A 385 -5.37 -40.38 0.03
CA HIS A 385 -5.49 -40.26 -1.42
C HIS A 385 -6.85 -39.69 -1.79
N PHE A 386 -6.88 -38.73 -2.71
CA PHE A 386 -8.11 -38.07 -3.18
C PHE A 386 -8.30 -38.27 -4.69
N ASP A 387 -9.56 -38.32 -5.13
CA ASP A 387 -9.91 -38.26 -6.55
C ASP A 387 -9.90 -36.82 -7.09
N SER A 388 -10.15 -36.67 -8.39
CA SER A 388 -10.23 -35.35 -9.05
C SER A 388 -11.39 -34.46 -8.55
N LYS A 389 -12.34 -35.03 -7.80
CA LYS A 389 -13.48 -34.32 -7.20
C LYS A 389 -13.24 -33.98 -5.72
N GLY A 390 -12.07 -34.33 -5.18
CA GLY A 390 -11.72 -34.08 -3.77
C GLY A 390 -12.36 -35.08 -2.79
N LEU A 391 -12.89 -36.21 -3.28
CA LEU A 391 -13.36 -37.31 -2.45
C LEU A 391 -12.17 -38.19 -2.05
N VAL A 392 -12.12 -38.58 -0.78
CA VAL A 392 -11.11 -39.54 -0.31
C VAL A 392 -11.35 -40.88 -1.00
N THR A 393 -10.30 -41.45 -1.60
CA THR A 393 -10.32 -42.78 -2.21
C THR A 393 -9.78 -43.82 -1.24
N HIS A 394 -8.62 -43.56 -0.62
CA HIS A 394 -7.95 -44.49 0.29
C HIS A 394 -7.36 -43.77 1.49
N CYS A 395 -7.43 -44.40 2.66
CA CYS A 395 -6.61 -44.00 3.82
C CYS A 395 -5.16 -44.49 3.66
N PRO A 396 -4.23 -44.08 4.54
CA PRO A 396 -2.83 -44.51 4.46
C PRO A 396 -2.60 -46.01 4.63
N GLU A 397 -3.57 -46.74 5.19
CA GLU A 397 -3.57 -48.20 5.29
C GLU A 397 -4.32 -48.88 4.11
N GLY A 398 -4.76 -48.10 3.10
CA GLY A 398 -5.38 -48.62 1.89
C GLY A 398 -6.87 -48.94 1.98
N HIS A 399 -7.55 -48.58 3.07
CA HIS A 399 -9.01 -48.79 3.18
C HIS A 399 -9.79 -47.69 2.46
N THR A 400 -10.90 -48.06 1.82
CA THR A 400 -11.81 -47.13 1.14
C THR A 400 -12.94 -46.66 2.06
N PRO A 401 -13.40 -45.41 1.96
CA PRO A 401 -14.57 -44.95 2.70
C PRO A 401 -15.85 -45.62 2.20
N ILE A 402 -16.83 -45.78 3.08
CA ILE A 402 -18.18 -46.30 2.77
C ILE A 402 -19.02 -45.20 2.11
N ASP A 403 -18.89 -43.96 2.58
CA ASP A 403 -19.78 -42.87 2.20
C ASP A 403 -19.08 -41.51 2.34
N HIS A 404 -19.56 -40.50 1.62
CA HIS A 404 -19.11 -39.11 1.76
C HIS A 404 -20.32 -38.23 2.05
N ARG A 405 -20.29 -37.49 3.16
CA ARG A 405 -21.40 -36.62 3.57
C ARG A 405 -20.92 -35.20 3.77
N THR A 406 -21.70 -34.26 3.26
CA THR A 406 -21.52 -32.85 3.61
C THR A 406 -22.28 -32.59 4.90
N LEU A 407 -21.55 -32.36 5.99
CA LEU A 407 -22.12 -32.08 7.31
C LEU A 407 -21.83 -30.62 7.69
N SER A 408 -22.74 -29.99 8.42
CA SER A 408 -22.49 -28.71 9.09
C SER A 408 -22.06 -28.97 10.53
N GLY A 409 -21.01 -28.29 11.00
CA GLY A 409 -20.65 -28.33 12.43
C GLY A 409 -21.71 -27.65 13.28
N ASN A 410 -21.94 -28.14 14.51
CA ASN A 410 -22.85 -27.50 15.46
C ASN A 410 -22.47 -26.00 15.62
N ASN A 411 -23.46 -25.12 15.47
CA ASN A 411 -23.31 -23.65 15.54
C ASN A 411 -22.42 -22.98 14.48
N THR A 412 -22.13 -23.64 13.34
CA THR A 412 -21.44 -22.99 12.22
C THR A 412 -22.17 -23.20 10.90
N THR A 413 -22.26 -22.15 10.07
CA THR A 413 -22.79 -22.22 8.70
C THR A 413 -21.83 -22.91 7.72
N ARG A 414 -20.63 -23.31 8.17
CA ARG A 414 -19.64 -23.98 7.33
C ARG A 414 -20.02 -25.45 7.13
N ARG A 415 -20.20 -25.81 5.88
CA ARG A 415 -20.39 -27.19 5.41
C ARG A 415 -19.02 -27.79 5.11
N SER A 416 -18.70 -28.92 5.73
CA SER A 416 -17.48 -29.68 5.45
C SER A 416 -17.83 -31.06 4.90
N LEU A 417 -17.08 -31.47 3.88
CA LEU A 417 -17.12 -32.82 3.33
C LEU A 417 -16.42 -33.78 4.29
N HIS A 418 -17.15 -34.79 4.77
CA HIS A 418 -16.65 -35.86 5.62
C HIS A 418 -16.60 -37.15 4.83
N ALA A 419 -15.50 -37.88 4.92
CA ALA A 419 -15.40 -39.25 4.47
C ALA A 419 -15.71 -40.18 5.66
N ILE A 420 -16.65 -41.09 5.47
CA ILE A 420 -17.12 -42.04 6.48
C ILE A 420 -16.48 -43.38 6.20
N PHE A 421 -15.66 -43.87 7.12
CA PHE A 421 -15.02 -45.17 7.04
C PHE A 421 -15.76 -46.22 7.87
N ASP A 422 -15.56 -47.50 7.54
CA ASP A 422 -16.12 -48.60 8.32
C ASP A 422 -15.55 -48.61 9.73
N GLY A 423 -16.41 -48.40 10.72
CA GLY A 423 -16.02 -48.38 12.12
C GLY A 423 -15.44 -49.70 12.62
N SER A 424 -15.82 -50.84 12.04
CA SER A 424 -15.25 -52.15 12.41
C SER A 424 -13.79 -52.27 11.94
N ILE A 425 -13.53 -51.86 10.70
CA ILE A 425 -12.19 -51.85 10.09
C ILE A 425 -11.30 -50.84 10.83
N CYS A 426 -11.79 -49.61 11.05
CA CYS A 426 -11.03 -48.58 11.76
C CYS A 426 -10.68 -49.00 13.20
N ARG A 427 -11.61 -49.62 13.94
CA ARG A 427 -11.35 -50.07 15.33
C ARG A 427 -10.29 -51.17 15.42
N SER A 428 -10.14 -51.97 14.36
CA SER A 428 -9.10 -53.01 14.28
C SER A 428 -7.75 -52.49 13.77
N CYS A 429 -7.68 -51.23 13.36
CA CYS A 429 -6.48 -50.64 12.77
C CYS A 429 -5.48 -50.18 13.83
N VAL A 430 -4.20 -50.53 13.64
CA VAL A 430 -3.09 -50.16 14.52
C VAL A 430 -2.89 -48.64 14.61
N LYS A 431 -3.27 -47.90 13.57
CA LYS A 431 -3.12 -46.44 13.47
C LYS A 431 -4.35 -45.66 13.94
N LEU A 432 -5.36 -46.32 14.55
CA LEU A 432 -6.58 -45.66 15.01
C LEU A 432 -6.32 -44.42 15.88
N HIS A 433 -5.34 -44.51 16.78
CA HIS A 433 -4.97 -43.42 17.70
C HIS A 433 -4.40 -42.19 16.99
N HIS A 434 -3.94 -42.33 15.74
CA HIS A 434 -3.43 -41.24 14.92
C HIS A 434 -4.45 -40.76 13.87
N CYS A 435 -5.59 -41.42 13.69
CA CYS A 435 -6.59 -41.00 12.69
C CYS A 435 -7.30 -39.68 13.09
N PRO A 436 -7.62 -38.80 12.12
CA PRO A 436 -8.24 -37.50 12.36
C PRO A 436 -9.73 -37.52 12.70
#